data_AF-A0A259NF67-F1
#
_entry.id   AF-A0A259NF67-F1
#
_cell.length_a   1.000
_cell.length_b   1.000
_cell.length_c   1.000
_cell.angle_alpha   90.00
_cell.angle_beta   90.00
_cell.angle_gamma   90.00
#
_symmetry.space_group_name_H-M   'P 1'
#
loop_
_entity.id
_entity.type
_entity.pdbx_description
1 polymer ?
#
loop_
_entity_poly.entity_id
_entity_poly.type
_entity_poly.pdbx_seq_one_letter_code
_entity_poly.pdbx_strand_id
1 'polypeptide(L)'
;MKTFSAKSAEVKRDWFVIDASGKTLGRLATEVARRLRGKHKAEFTPHVDTGDYIIIVNAKDVKVTGNKAQDKMYHFHTGFIGNMKHFTFEKMIERAPERVIEMAVKGMLPKNPLGRDIYLIGESSVMAVTQNYGTGRRKTSAARVFLRPGNGTITINGKTIEDFFGRETARMVVRQPLELLEVGDRFDVFCTVAGGGPSGQSGAIRHGLTRALMEYDESFRGKLRTAGFVTRDAREVERKKVGLRKARRAVQFSKR
;
A
#
# COMPACT_ATOMS: atom_id res chain seq x y z
N MET A 1 -2.58 22.24 42.36
CA MET A 1 -2.84 22.24 40.90
C MET A 1 -2.40 20.88 40.37
N LYS A 2 -3.28 20.09 39.75
CA LYS A 2 -2.90 18.77 39.20
C LYS A 2 -2.19 18.99 37.86
N THR A 3 -1.05 18.35 37.65
CA THR A 3 -0.32 18.39 36.38
C THR A 3 -1.14 17.66 35.31
N PHE A 4 -1.54 18.37 34.26
CA PHE A 4 -2.25 17.78 33.13
C PHE A 4 -1.24 17.08 32.22
N SER A 5 -1.49 15.81 31.91
CA SER A 5 -0.73 15.04 30.91
C SER A 5 -1.73 14.45 29.93
N ALA A 6 -1.61 14.81 28.66
CA ALA A 6 -2.51 14.34 27.62
C ALA A 6 -2.34 12.82 27.40
N LYS A 7 -3.42 12.15 27.03
CA LYS A 7 -3.41 10.76 26.55
C LYS A 7 -3.71 10.75 25.06
N SER A 8 -3.06 9.87 24.30
CA SER A 8 -3.21 9.82 22.83
C SER A 8 -4.65 9.71 22.33
N ALA A 9 -5.53 9.01 23.07
CA ALA A 9 -6.94 8.82 22.70
C ALA A 9 -7.82 10.06 22.89
N GLU A 10 -7.39 11.02 23.72
CA GLU A 10 -8.17 12.21 24.09
C GLU A 10 -7.75 13.44 23.27
N VAL A 11 -6.68 13.34 22.48
CA VAL A 11 -6.14 14.45 21.69
C VAL A 11 -7.07 14.80 20.53
N LYS A 12 -7.59 16.03 20.53
CA LYS A 12 -8.28 16.61 19.37
C LYS A 12 -7.26 17.19 18.38
N ARG A 13 -7.39 16.83 17.11
CA ARG A 13 -6.52 17.25 16.02
C ARG A 13 -7.32 18.07 15.01
N ASP A 14 -6.85 19.27 14.72
CA ASP A 14 -7.49 20.15 13.74
C ASP A 14 -6.72 20.11 12.42
N TRP A 15 -7.41 20.50 11.34
CA TRP A 15 -6.80 20.67 10.03
C TRP A 15 -6.45 22.14 9.81
N PHE A 16 -5.20 22.40 9.41
CA PHE A 16 -4.71 23.75 9.17
C PHE A 16 -4.09 23.86 7.78
N VAL A 17 -4.57 24.81 6.98
CA VAL A 17 -4.08 25.05 5.63
C VAL A 17 -3.13 26.26 5.64
N ILE A 18 -1.94 26.10 5.07
CA ILE A 18 -0.91 27.15 4.99
C ILE A 18 -0.51 27.37 3.54
N ASP A 19 -0.64 28.61 3.09
CA ASP A 19 -0.09 29.05 1.81
C ASP A 19 1.41 29.37 1.95
N ALA A 20 2.24 28.66 1.19
CA ALA A 20 3.68 28.85 1.17
C ALA A 20 4.13 30.01 0.26
N SER A 21 3.24 30.60 -0.52
CA SER A 21 3.56 31.64 -1.49
C SER A 21 4.25 32.86 -0.85
N GLY A 22 5.45 33.20 -1.33
CA GLY A 22 6.23 34.33 -0.85
C GLY A 22 6.76 34.20 0.58
N LYS A 23 6.52 33.06 1.26
CA LYS A 23 7.01 32.82 2.62
C LYS A 23 8.48 32.38 2.58
N THR A 24 9.23 32.79 3.61
CA THR A 24 10.60 32.31 3.79
C THR A 24 10.59 30.88 4.35
N LEU A 25 11.29 29.96 3.67
CA LEU A 25 11.32 28.53 4.01
C LEU A 25 11.55 28.25 5.50
N GLY A 26 12.54 28.92 6.12
CA GLY A 26 12.89 28.69 7.52
C GLY A 26 11.79 29.11 8.51
N ARG A 27 11.16 30.28 8.26
CA ARG A 27 10.07 30.78 9.11
C ARG A 27 8.83 29.91 8.96
N LEU A 28 8.49 29.54 7.72
CA LEU A 28 7.40 28.63 7.42
C LEU A 28 7.60 27.27 8.12
N ALA A 29 8.76 26.65 7.95
CA ALA A 29 9.06 25.35 8.54
C ALA A 29 9.01 25.37 10.07
N THR A 30 9.40 26.48 10.70
CA THR A 30 9.38 26.64 12.16
C THR A 30 7.95 26.65 12.70
N GLU A 31 7.05 27.42 12.09
CA GLU A 31 5.64 27.46 12.48
C GLU A 31 4.95 26.11 12.24
N VAL A 32 5.23 25.48 11.09
CA VAL A 32 4.74 24.14 10.77
C VAL A 32 5.21 23.14 11.83
N ALA A 33 6.50 23.09 12.15
CA ALA A 33 7.05 22.18 13.16
C ALA A 33 6.56 22.48 14.59
N ARG A 34 6.22 23.73 14.90
CA ARG A 34 5.59 24.11 16.18
C ARG A 34 4.18 23.54 16.29
N ARG A 35 3.40 23.62 15.20
CA ARG A 35 2.04 23.08 15.13
C ARG A 35 1.99 21.55 15.05
N LEU A 36 2.83 20.92 14.22
CA LEU A 36 2.96 19.46 14.15
C LEU A 36 3.36 18.84 15.49
N ARG A 37 4.16 19.52 16.31
CA ARG A 37 4.49 19.04 17.66
C ARG A 37 3.39 19.28 18.69
N GLY A 38 2.36 20.07 18.38
CA GLY A 38 1.34 20.47 19.35
C GLY A 38 1.79 21.56 20.35
N LYS A 39 3.01 22.12 20.21
CA LYS A 39 3.58 23.14 21.14
C LYS A 39 2.79 24.45 21.23
N HIS A 40 1.82 24.63 20.34
CA HIS A 40 0.94 25.80 20.34
C HIS A 40 -0.30 25.59 21.23
N LYS A 41 -0.61 24.35 21.64
CA LYS A 41 -1.69 23.99 22.57
C LYS A 41 -1.15 23.96 24.00
N ALA A 42 -1.96 24.40 24.96
CA ALA A 42 -1.63 24.31 26.39
C ALA A 42 -1.54 22.86 26.89
N GLU A 43 -2.17 21.92 26.18
CA GLU A 43 -2.20 20.48 26.45
C GLU A 43 -0.93 19.73 25.99
N PHE A 44 0.10 20.46 25.52
CA PHE A 44 1.31 19.87 24.96
C PHE A 44 2.02 18.95 25.97
N THR A 45 2.14 17.69 25.58
CA THR A 45 2.82 16.66 26.36
C THR A 45 3.96 16.07 25.53
N PRO A 46 5.24 16.19 25.94
CA PRO A 46 6.38 15.85 25.08
C PRO A 46 6.45 14.42 24.53
N HIS A 47 5.83 13.47 25.22
CA HIS A 47 5.83 12.04 24.88
C HIS A 47 4.58 11.59 24.11
N VAL A 48 3.64 12.50 23.85
CA VAL A 48 2.37 12.22 23.16
C VAL A 48 2.24 13.14 21.95
N ASP A 49 1.81 12.58 20.82
CA ASP A 49 1.53 13.36 19.61
C ASP A 49 0.21 14.14 19.77
N THR A 50 0.37 15.41 20.14
CA THR A 50 -0.69 16.42 20.32
C THR A 50 -0.82 17.37 19.11
N GLY A 51 -0.17 17.03 18.00
CA GLY A 51 -0.09 17.85 16.80
C GLY A 51 -1.41 17.99 16.03
N ASP A 52 -1.43 18.98 15.15
CA ASP A 52 -2.48 19.18 14.15
C ASP A 52 -2.05 18.65 12.78
N TYR A 53 -3.03 18.39 11.92
CA TYR A 53 -2.79 18.09 10.51
C TYR A 53 -2.55 19.38 9.74
N ILE A 54 -1.47 19.43 8.97
CA ILE A 54 -1.08 20.63 8.22
C ILE A 54 -1.05 20.33 6.73
N ILE A 55 -1.80 21.10 5.97
CA ILE A 55 -1.80 21.07 4.51
C ILE A 55 -1.06 22.31 4.03
N ILE A 56 -0.01 22.12 3.22
CA ILE A 56 0.76 23.23 2.66
C ILE A 56 0.45 23.31 1.17
N VAL A 57 0.02 24.49 0.72
CA VAL A 57 -0.28 24.78 -0.68
C VAL A 57 0.77 25.70 -1.28
N ASN A 58 0.93 25.67 -2.60
CA ASN A 58 1.89 26.50 -3.36
C ASN A 58 3.36 26.35 -2.92
N ALA A 59 3.81 25.13 -2.62
CA ALA A 59 5.17 24.86 -2.15
C ALA A 59 6.28 25.35 -3.11
N LYS A 60 5.98 25.46 -4.41
CA LYS A 60 6.90 25.96 -5.45
C LYS A 60 7.32 27.43 -5.25
N ASP A 61 6.48 28.24 -4.60
CA ASP A 61 6.66 29.70 -4.48
C ASP A 61 7.37 30.09 -3.17
N VAL A 62 7.98 29.12 -2.48
CA VAL A 62 8.72 29.35 -1.23
C VAL A 62 10.06 30.02 -1.50
N LYS A 63 10.39 31.04 -0.70
CA LYS A 63 11.62 31.83 -0.87
C LYS A 63 12.69 31.45 0.15
N VAL A 64 13.95 31.61 -0.25
CA VAL A 64 15.12 31.58 0.64
C VAL A 64 15.82 32.94 0.62
N THR A 65 16.45 33.30 1.72
CA THR A 65 17.14 34.59 1.88
C THR A 65 18.59 34.52 1.39
N GLY A 66 19.06 35.57 0.72
CA GLY A 66 20.44 35.69 0.25
C GLY A 66 20.82 34.64 -0.81
N ASN A 67 22.09 34.26 -0.88
CA ASN A 67 22.63 33.35 -1.89
C ASN A 67 22.30 31.86 -1.65
N LYS A 68 21.46 31.56 -0.66
CA LYS A 68 21.07 30.19 -0.27
C LYS A 68 20.34 29.41 -1.37
N ALA A 69 19.85 30.08 -2.40
CA ALA A 69 19.26 29.42 -3.57
C ALA A 69 20.31 28.58 -4.34
N GLN A 70 21.55 29.05 -4.38
CA GLN A 70 22.66 28.40 -5.07
C GLN A 70 23.54 27.60 -4.09
N ASP A 71 23.84 28.17 -2.93
CA ASP A 71 24.78 27.59 -1.98
C ASP A 71 24.22 26.37 -1.23
N LYS A 72 22.89 26.29 -1.07
CA LYS A 72 22.28 25.21 -0.29
C LYS A 72 22.25 23.93 -1.11
N MET A 73 23.13 23.01 -0.75
CA MET A 73 23.20 21.67 -1.33
C MET A 73 22.36 20.67 -0.53
N TYR A 74 21.52 19.93 -1.23
CA TYR A 74 20.76 18.79 -0.73
C TYR A 74 21.44 17.50 -1.17
N HIS A 75 21.79 16.65 -0.21
CA HIS A 75 22.43 15.38 -0.48
C HIS A 75 21.43 14.23 -0.41
N PHE A 76 21.51 13.33 -1.38
CA PHE A 76 20.74 12.09 -1.44
C PHE A 76 21.70 10.93 -1.66
N HIS A 77 21.53 9.86 -0.90
CA HIS A 77 22.35 8.66 -1.02
C HIS A 77 21.47 7.43 -1.09
N THR A 78 21.73 6.55 -2.06
CA THR A 78 20.94 5.32 -2.27
C THR A 78 21.30 4.19 -1.29
N GLY A 79 22.42 4.32 -0.58
CA GLY A 79 22.95 3.29 0.34
C GLY A 79 24.11 2.49 -0.26
N PHE A 80 24.33 2.58 -1.58
CA PHE A 80 25.45 1.94 -2.27
C PHE A 80 26.67 2.88 -2.35
N ILE A 81 27.89 2.33 -2.26
CA ILE A 81 29.13 3.10 -2.38
C ILE A 81 29.14 3.91 -3.70
N GLY A 82 29.60 5.15 -3.65
CA GLY A 82 29.74 6.03 -4.82
C GLY A 82 28.45 6.67 -5.36
N ASN A 83 27.28 6.38 -4.79
CA ASN A 83 26.00 6.89 -5.29
C ASN A 83 25.45 8.08 -4.49
N MET A 84 26.28 9.11 -4.28
CA MET A 84 25.84 10.37 -3.67
C MET A 84 25.40 11.37 -4.74
N LYS A 85 24.13 11.75 -4.73
CA LYS A 85 23.59 12.80 -5.59
C LYS A 85 23.46 14.08 -4.79
N HIS A 86 23.82 15.21 -5.39
CA HIS A 86 23.67 16.53 -4.79
C HIS A 86 22.84 17.44 -5.70
N PHE A 87 21.98 18.25 -5.10
CA PHE A 87 21.12 19.20 -5.81
C PHE A 87 21.18 20.56 -5.11
N THR A 88 21.26 21.64 -5.89
CA THR A 88 21.05 22.99 -5.35
C THR A 88 19.58 23.22 -5.06
N PHE A 89 19.26 24.25 -4.27
CA PHE A 89 17.88 24.58 -3.95
C PHE A 89 17.03 24.91 -5.19
N GLU A 90 17.58 25.65 -6.15
CA GLU A 90 16.90 25.95 -7.42
C GLU A 90 16.48 24.67 -8.16
N LYS A 91 17.43 23.73 -8.34
CA LYS A 91 17.16 22.43 -8.99
C LYS A 91 16.17 21.58 -8.20
N MET A 92 16.15 21.71 -6.87
CA MET A 92 15.23 20.97 -6.03
C MET A 92 13.80 21.50 -6.14
N ILE A 93 13.60 22.82 -6.19
CA ILE A 93 12.27 23.42 -6.40
C ILE A 93 11.67 23.01 -7.74
N GLU A 94 12.46 22.99 -8.80
CA GLU A 94 11.99 22.61 -10.13
C GLU A 94 11.55 21.14 -10.18
N ARG A 95 12.34 20.25 -9.57
CA ARG A 95 12.09 18.80 -9.62
C ARG A 95 11.02 18.32 -8.64
N ALA A 96 11.06 18.81 -7.40
CA ALA A 96 10.23 18.35 -6.30
C ALA A 96 10.11 19.44 -5.23
N PRO A 97 9.23 20.44 -5.42
CA PRO A 97 9.12 21.58 -4.51
C PRO A 97 8.65 21.17 -3.11
N GLU A 98 7.87 20.09 -2.97
CA GLU A 98 7.42 19.58 -1.66
C GLU A 98 8.59 19.17 -0.78
N ARG A 99 9.62 18.52 -1.37
CA ARG A 99 10.78 17.99 -0.65
C ARG A 99 11.58 19.06 0.08
N VAL A 100 11.58 20.28 -0.43
CA VAL A 100 12.30 21.41 0.16
C VAL A 100 11.72 21.75 1.53
N ILE A 101 10.39 21.85 1.61
CA ILE A 101 9.66 22.13 2.86
C ILE A 101 9.71 20.91 3.76
N GLU A 102 9.52 19.73 3.18
CA GLU A 102 9.59 18.44 3.85
C GLU A 102 10.91 18.28 4.63
N MET A 103 12.06 18.45 3.97
CA MET A 103 13.38 18.28 4.60
C MET A 103 13.62 19.34 5.67
N ALA A 104 13.14 20.57 5.47
CA ALA A 104 13.24 21.64 6.46
C ALA A 104 12.44 21.31 7.72
N VAL A 105 11.18 20.88 7.57
CA VAL A 105 10.29 20.53 8.68
C VAL A 105 10.79 19.28 9.40
N LYS A 106 11.18 18.22 8.67
CA LYS A 106 11.72 16.99 9.24
C LYS A 106 12.97 17.24 10.08
N GLY A 107 13.84 18.14 9.62
CA GLY A 107 15.03 18.55 10.37
C GLY A 107 14.71 19.23 11.71
N MET A 108 13.50 19.77 11.88
CA MET A 108 13.04 20.45 13.09
C MET A 108 12.24 19.56 14.05
N LEU A 109 11.93 18.32 13.66
CA LEU A 109 11.22 17.33 14.48
C LEU A 109 12.21 16.43 15.26
N PRO A 110 11.79 15.86 16.41
CA PRO A 110 12.65 14.98 17.19
C PRO A 110 13.01 13.71 16.40
N LYS A 111 14.26 13.25 16.53
CA LYS A 111 14.76 12.06 15.82
C LYS A 111 14.50 10.76 16.58
N ASN A 112 13.30 10.62 17.14
CA ASN A 112 12.85 9.46 17.90
C ASN A 112 11.63 8.80 17.19
N PRO A 113 11.14 7.63 17.65
CA PRO A 113 9.95 7.00 17.08
C PRO A 113 8.74 7.93 17.03
N LEU A 114 8.49 8.69 18.10
CA LEU A 114 7.43 9.69 18.16
C LEU A 114 7.53 10.71 17.01
N GLY A 115 8.74 11.20 16.71
CA GLY A 115 8.96 12.13 15.60
C GLY A 115 8.72 11.51 14.23
N ARG A 116 8.86 10.19 14.07
CA ARG A 116 8.46 9.48 12.85
C ARG A 116 6.93 9.39 12.75
N ASP A 117 6.26 9.13 13.88
CA ASP A 117 4.80 9.04 13.93
C ASP A 117 4.12 10.39 13.65
N ILE A 118 4.68 11.49 14.19
CA ILE A 118 4.27 12.88 13.90
C ILE A 118 4.45 13.19 12.40
N TYR A 119 5.47 12.62 11.78
CA TYR A 119 5.90 12.89 10.41
C TYR A 119 5.37 11.82 9.43
N LEU A 120 4.14 11.37 9.61
CA LEU A 120 3.46 10.59 8.58
C LEU A 120 2.93 11.54 7.51
N ILE A 121 3.69 11.72 6.44
CA ILE A 121 3.22 12.43 5.25
C ILE A 121 2.21 11.54 4.55
N GLY A 122 0.93 11.91 4.62
CA GLY A 122 -0.03 11.49 3.60
C GLY A 122 0.20 12.37 2.38
N GLU A 123 0.71 11.81 1.29
CA GLU A 123 0.67 12.49 -0.01
C GLU A 123 -0.81 12.77 -0.34
N SER A 124 -1.19 14.05 -0.35
CA SER A 124 -2.56 14.52 -0.61
C SER A 124 -3.05 14.33 -2.05
N SER A 125 -2.43 13.43 -2.83
CA SER A 125 -2.83 13.11 -4.21
C SER A 125 -3.12 11.63 -4.45
N VAL A 126 -3.02 10.80 -3.42
CA VAL A 126 -3.65 9.48 -3.42
C VAL A 126 -4.24 9.30 -2.04
N MET A 127 -5.57 9.39 -1.94
CA MET A 127 -6.25 8.61 -0.91
C MET A 127 -5.57 7.26 -0.91
N ALA A 128 -4.91 6.89 0.19
CA ALA A 128 -4.42 5.54 0.37
C ALA A 128 -5.68 4.68 0.39
N VAL A 129 -6.14 4.27 -0.81
CA VAL A 129 -7.26 3.38 -0.96
C VAL A 129 -6.87 2.19 -0.12
N THR A 130 -7.64 1.88 0.92
CA THR A 130 -7.42 0.68 1.71
C THR A 130 -7.44 -0.49 0.73
N GLN A 131 -6.27 -1.09 0.48
CA GLN A 131 -6.14 -2.22 -0.44
C GLN A 131 -5.89 -3.46 0.41
N ASN A 132 -6.84 -4.37 0.42
CA ASN A 132 -6.66 -5.66 1.08
C ASN A 132 -5.94 -6.61 0.12
N TYR A 133 -5.00 -7.39 0.65
CA TYR A 133 -4.05 -8.14 -0.17
C TYR A 133 -4.22 -9.65 0.04
N GLY A 134 -4.42 -10.35 -1.07
CA GLY A 134 -4.62 -11.79 -1.09
C GLY A 134 -3.63 -12.52 -1.97
N THR A 135 -3.07 -13.62 -1.47
CA THR A 135 -2.23 -14.52 -2.29
C THR A 135 -2.90 -15.84 -2.58
N GLY A 136 -2.90 -16.22 -3.86
CA GLY A 136 -3.52 -17.40 -4.40
C GLY A 136 -2.51 -18.37 -5.01
N ARG A 137 -2.63 -19.68 -4.76
CA ARG A 137 -1.79 -20.69 -5.44
C ARG A 137 -2.56 -21.97 -5.72
N ARG A 138 -2.50 -22.46 -6.96
CA ARG A 138 -3.08 -23.75 -7.37
C ARG A 138 -2.20 -24.40 -8.44
N LYS A 139 -1.81 -25.67 -8.24
CA LYS A 139 -0.80 -26.34 -9.07
C LYS A 139 0.45 -25.46 -9.18
N THR A 140 0.84 -25.10 -10.40
CA THR A 140 1.98 -24.21 -10.70
C THR A 140 1.59 -22.74 -10.86
N SER A 141 0.30 -22.39 -10.77
CA SER A 141 -0.18 -21.01 -10.91
C SER A 141 -0.12 -20.27 -9.57
N ALA A 142 0.36 -19.03 -9.62
CA ALA A 142 0.39 -18.09 -8.50
C ALA A 142 -0.34 -16.79 -8.87
N ALA A 143 -1.14 -16.28 -7.94
CA ALA A 143 -1.94 -15.07 -8.08
C ALA A 143 -1.67 -14.12 -6.92
N ARG A 144 -1.52 -12.83 -7.22
CA ARG A 144 -1.54 -11.73 -6.26
C ARG A 144 -2.78 -10.91 -6.55
N VAL A 145 -3.64 -10.75 -5.55
CA VAL A 145 -4.95 -10.12 -5.68
C VAL A 145 -4.97 -8.92 -4.75
N PHE A 146 -5.39 -7.77 -5.28
CA PHE A 146 -5.62 -6.55 -4.55
C PHE A 146 -7.11 -6.23 -4.65
N LEU A 147 -7.74 -6.11 -3.49
CA LEU A 147 -9.15 -5.76 -3.35
C LEU A 147 -9.25 -4.29 -2.97
N ARG A 148 -10.09 -3.53 -3.67
CA ARG A 148 -10.36 -2.12 -3.38
C ARG A 148 -11.87 -1.89 -3.34
N PRO A 149 -12.41 -1.06 -2.45
CA PRO A 149 -13.81 -0.65 -2.56
C PRO A 149 -14.01 0.13 -3.87
N GLY A 150 -15.03 -0.21 -4.64
CA GLY A 150 -15.23 0.29 -6.01
C GLY A 150 -16.48 -0.24 -6.70
N ASN A 151 -16.46 -0.29 -8.05
CA ASN A 151 -17.64 -0.51 -8.90
C ASN A 151 -17.79 -1.95 -9.42
N GLY A 152 -17.04 -2.92 -8.90
CA GLY A 152 -17.12 -4.33 -9.33
C GLY A 152 -16.24 -4.69 -10.53
N THR A 153 -15.28 -3.82 -10.90
CA THR A 153 -14.41 -4.06 -12.06
C THR A 153 -13.32 -5.08 -11.74
N ILE A 154 -13.20 -6.11 -12.57
CA ILE A 154 -12.19 -7.17 -12.40
C ILE A 154 -11.16 -7.10 -13.53
N THR A 155 -9.92 -6.78 -13.16
CA THR A 155 -8.78 -6.66 -14.09
C THR A 155 -7.71 -7.70 -13.76
N ILE A 156 -7.25 -8.43 -14.79
CA ILE A 156 -6.27 -9.51 -14.70
C ILE A 156 -5.08 -9.21 -15.62
N ASN A 157 -3.89 -9.01 -15.07
CA ASN A 157 -2.68 -8.65 -15.83
C ASN A 157 -2.90 -7.46 -16.81
N GLY A 158 -3.73 -6.49 -16.42
CA GLY A 158 -4.07 -5.32 -17.25
C GLY A 158 -5.13 -5.56 -18.33
N LYS A 159 -5.78 -6.74 -18.37
CA LYS A 159 -6.87 -7.09 -19.29
C LYS A 159 -8.18 -7.32 -18.52
N THR A 160 -9.31 -7.20 -19.20
CA THR A 160 -10.62 -7.56 -18.61
C THR A 160 -10.71 -9.06 -18.35
N ILE A 161 -11.60 -9.47 -17.44
CA ILE A 161 -11.84 -10.89 -17.14
C ILE A 161 -12.28 -11.69 -18.39
N GLU A 162 -12.95 -11.04 -19.34
CA GLU A 162 -13.49 -11.65 -20.56
C GLU A 162 -12.38 -11.90 -21.57
N ASP A 163 -11.53 -10.90 -21.80
CA ASP A 163 -10.40 -11.01 -22.72
C ASP A 163 -9.32 -11.97 -22.20
N PHE A 164 -9.16 -12.06 -20.88
CA PHE A 164 -8.16 -12.93 -20.29
C PHE A 164 -8.59 -14.41 -20.29
N PHE A 165 -9.85 -14.68 -19.93
CA PHE A 165 -10.37 -16.04 -19.89
C PHE A 165 -11.33 -16.29 -21.06
N GLY A 166 -10.83 -16.94 -22.11
CA GLY A 166 -11.67 -17.41 -23.23
C GLY A 166 -12.69 -18.50 -22.86
N ARG A 167 -12.72 -18.99 -21.61
CA ARG A 167 -13.69 -19.99 -21.12
C ARG A 167 -14.56 -19.39 -20.04
N GLU A 168 -15.89 -19.47 -20.21
CA GLU A 168 -16.87 -19.01 -19.23
C GLU A 168 -16.72 -19.68 -17.86
N THR A 169 -16.45 -20.98 -17.85
CA THR A 169 -16.21 -21.72 -16.59
C THR A 169 -15.08 -21.12 -15.75
N ALA A 170 -14.03 -20.57 -16.36
CA ALA A 170 -12.95 -19.92 -15.63
C ALA A 170 -13.38 -18.56 -15.05
N ARG A 171 -14.25 -17.82 -15.75
CA ARG A 171 -14.84 -16.56 -15.27
C ARG A 171 -15.75 -16.80 -14.06
N MET A 172 -16.62 -17.80 -14.14
CA MET A 172 -17.50 -18.19 -13.03
C MET A 172 -16.70 -18.55 -11.77
N VAL A 173 -15.60 -19.32 -11.91
CA VAL A 173 -14.74 -19.71 -10.77
C VAL A 173 -14.15 -18.50 -10.04
N VAL A 174 -13.82 -17.42 -10.76
CA VAL A 174 -13.29 -16.19 -10.14
C VAL A 174 -14.39 -15.43 -9.40
N ARG A 175 -15.63 -15.42 -9.92
CA ARG A 175 -16.78 -14.69 -9.34
C ARG A 175 -17.43 -15.40 -8.15
N GLN A 176 -17.32 -16.73 -8.04
CA GLN A 176 -17.86 -17.55 -6.94
C GLN A 176 -17.80 -16.94 -5.52
N PRO A 177 -16.64 -16.47 -5.01
CA PRO A 177 -16.57 -15.92 -3.65
C PRO A 177 -17.27 -14.55 -3.51
N LEU A 178 -17.37 -13.77 -4.59
CA LEU A 178 -18.08 -12.50 -4.60
C LEU A 178 -19.59 -12.71 -4.66
N GLU A 179 -20.04 -13.67 -5.47
CA GLU A 179 -21.45 -14.06 -5.60
C GLU A 179 -21.97 -14.66 -4.29
N LEU A 180 -21.22 -15.54 -3.64
CA LEU A 180 -21.60 -16.14 -2.35
C LEU A 180 -21.84 -15.09 -1.25
N LEU A 181 -21.10 -13.99 -1.29
CA LEU A 181 -21.18 -12.92 -0.32
C LEU A 181 -22.08 -11.76 -0.78
N GLU A 182 -22.59 -11.79 -2.02
CA GLU A 182 -23.39 -10.72 -2.64
C GLU A 182 -22.67 -9.35 -2.63
N VAL A 183 -21.34 -9.35 -2.79
CA VAL A 183 -20.49 -8.14 -2.76
C VAL A 183 -19.83 -7.83 -4.11
N GLY A 184 -20.33 -8.40 -5.20
CA GLY A 184 -19.76 -8.23 -6.54
C GLY A 184 -19.61 -6.77 -6.97
N ASP A 185 -20.60 -5.94 -6.66
CA ASP A 185 -20.65 -4.54 -7.11
C ASP A 185 -19.90 -3.56 -6.19
N ARG A 186 -19.43 -4.03 -5.03
CA ARG A 186 -18.80 -3.17 -4.01
C ARG A 186 -17.29 -3.10 -4.12
N PHE A 187 -16.67 -4.01 -4.86
CA PHE A 187 -15.22 -4.15 -4.88
C PHE A 187 -14.64 -4.25 -6.28
N ASP A 188 -13.65 -3.41 -6.56
CA ASP A 188 -12.77 -3.58 -7.69
C ASP A 188 -11.64 -4.56 -7.35
N VAL A 189 -11.37 -5.48 -8.28
CA VAL A 189 -10.38 -6.54 -8.12
C VAL A 189 -9.27 -6.34 -9.14
N PHE A 190 -8.07 -6.07 -8.65
CA PHE A 190 -6.85 -6.02 -9.47
C PHE A 190 -6.00 -7.24 -9.16
N CYS A 191 -5.76 -8.07 -10.16
CA CYS A 191 -4.95 -9.27 -9.96
C CYS A 191 -3.81 -9.40 -10.97
N THR A 192 -2.69 -9.90 -10.47
CA THR A 192 -1.55 -10.32 -11.29
C THR A 192 -1.34 -11.82 -11.12
N VAL A 193 -1.19 -12.52 -12.25
CA VAL A 193 -1.11 -13.97 -12.30
C VAL A 193 0.04 -14.42 -13.17
N ALA A 194 0.77 -15.44 -12.69
CA ALA A 194 1.84 -16.09 -13.43
C ALA A 194 1.77 -17.62 -13.26
N GLY A 195 2.24 -18.33 -14.29
CA GLY A 195 2.42 -19.78 -14.28
C GLY A 195 1.14 -20.61 -14.52
N GLY A 196 1.35 -21.89 -14.81
CA GLY A 196 0.31 -22.88 -15.09
C GLY A 196 -0.55 -22.56 -16.32
N GLY A 197 -1.83 -22.92 -16.25
CA GLY A 197 -2.80 -22.69 -17.34
C GLY A 197 -4.12 -22.10 -16.82
N PRO A 198 -5.10 -21.80 -17.69
CA PRO A 198 -6.27 -20.97 -17.34
C PRO A 198 -7.12 -21.52 -16.18
N SER A 199 -7.27 -22.84 -16.08
CA SER A 199 -7.98 -23.46 -14.94
C SER A 199 -7.17 -23.41 -13.63
N GLY A 200 -5.84 -23.51 -13.71
CA GLY A 200 -4.97 -23.33 -12.55
C GLY A 200 -5.00 -21.88 -12.05
N GLN A 201 -4.94 -20.94 -12.99
CA GLN A 201 -4.95 -19.50 -12.75
C GLN A 201 -6.26 -19.01 -12.14
N SER A 202 -7.42 -19.35 -12.71
CA SER A 202 -8.73 -19.01 -12.12
C SER A 202 -8.88 -19.52 -10.69
N GLY A 203 -8.49 -20.77 -10.43
CA GLY A 203 -8.51 -21.33 -9.07
C GLY A 203 -7.52 -20.66 -8.11
N ALA A 204 -6.36 -20.20 -8.60
CA ALA A 204 -5.42 -19.42 -7.81
C ALA A 204 -6.02 -18.04 -7.48
N ILE A 205 -6.60 -17.33 -8.44
CA ILE A 205 -7.26 -16.03 -8.23
C ILE A 205 -8.38 -16.18 -7.19
N ARG A 206 -9.24 -17.19 -7.31
CA ARG A 206 -10.31 -17.47 -6.33
C ARG A 206 -9.77 -17.59 -4.90
N HIS A 207 -8.67 -18.33 -4.72
CA HIS A 207 -8.02 -18.50 -3.42
C HIS A 207 -7.44 -17.18 -2.89
N GLY A 208 -6.82 -16.38 -3.75
CA GLY A 208 -6.30 -15.07 -3.40
C GLY A 208 -7.40 -14.10 -3.00
N LEU A 209 -8.48 -14.04 -3.79
CA LEU A 209 -9.63 -13.18 -3.54
C LEU A 209 -10.32 -13.52 -2.22
N THR A 210 -10.48 -14.81 -1.92
CA THR A 210 -11.02 -15.29 -0.63
C THR A 210 -10.21 -14.77 0.56
N ARG A 211 -8.87 -14.76 0.45
CA ARG A 211 -8.00 -14.23 1.51
C ARG A 211 -8.10 -12.72 1.67
N ALA A 212 -8.17 -11.99 0.56
CA ALA A 212 -8.35 -10.54 0.60
C ALA A 212 -9.70 -10.15 1.22
N LEU A 213 -10.77 -10.88 0.92
CA LEU A 213 -12.11 -10.66 1.51
C LEU A 213 -12.14 -10.95 3.01
N MET A 214 -11.44 -11.99 3.47
CA MET A 214 -11.33 -12.30 4.90
C MET A 214 -10.54 -11.26 5.68
N GLU A 215 -9.55 -10.63 5.05
CA GLU A 215 -8.78 -9.53 5.66
C GLU A 215 -9.61 -8.23 5.70
N TYR A 216 -10.55 -8.05 4.78
CA TYR A 216 -11.47 -6.90 4.79
C TYR A 216 -12.50 -7.00 5.90
N ASP A 217 -13.17 -8.15 6.04
CA ASP A 217 -14.14 -8.40 7.11
C ASP A 217 -14.04 -9.86 7.60
N GLU A 218 -13.78 -10.01 8.90
CA GLU A 218 -13.62 -11.30 9.56
C GLU A 218 -14.94 -12.10 9.57
N SER A 219 -16.09 -11.43 9.50
CA SER A 219 -17.43 -12.03 9.47
C SER A 219 -17.61 -12.96 8.26
N PHE A 220 -16.93 -12.70 7.15
CA PHE A 220 -17.03 -13.50 5.92
C PHE A 220 -16.37 -14.88 6.04
N ARG A 221 -15.48 -15.08 7.01
CA ARG A 221 -14.73 -16.32 7.19
C ARG A 221 -15.63 -17.54 7.35
N GLY A 222 -16.74 -17.41 8.09
CA GLY A 222 -17.68 -18.51 8.33
C GLY A 222 -18.27 -19.06 7.03
N LYS A 223 -18.87 -18.17 6.22
CA LYS A 223 -19.50 -18.51 4.93
C LYS A 223 -18.48 -19.08 3.94
N LEU A 224 -17.32 -18.42 3.81
CA LEU A 224 -16.26 -18.83 2.88
C LEU A 224 -15.63 -20.19 3.25
N ARG A 225 -15.54 -20.51 4.54
CA ARG A 225 -15.03 -21.80 5.02
C ARG A 225 -16.01 -22.93 4.73
N THR A 226 -17.30 -22.73 4.97
CA THR A 226 -18.34 -23.72 4.65
C THR A 226 -18.40 -24.03 3.16
N ALA A 227 -18.22 -23.02 2.30
CA ALA A 227 -18.14 -23.19 0.85
C ALA A 227 -16.81 -23.81 0.35
N GLY A 228 -15.81 -23.99 1.23
CA GLY A 228 -14.54 -24.62 0.90
C GLY A 228 -13.56 -23.74 0.10
N PHE A 229 -13.76 -22.42 0.07
CA PHE A 229 -12.88 -21.51 -0.68
C PHE A 229 -11.58 -21.14 0.05
N VAL A 230 -11.56 -21.31 1.38
CA VAL A 230 -10.40 -20.97 2.24
C VAL A 230 -9.28 -22.02 2.12
N THR A 231 -9.64 -23.28 1.87
CA THR A 231 -8.67 -24.38 1.83
C THR A 231 -7.95 -24.39 0.48
N ARG A 232 -6.61 -24.38 0.53
CA ARG A 232 -5.80 -24.50 -0.68
C ARG A 232 -5.93 -25.90 -1.26
N ASP A 233 -6.21 -25.99 -2.56
CA ASP A 233 -6.16 -27.25 -3.32
C ASP A 233 -4.72 -27.78 -3.38
N ALA A 234 -4.43 -28.83 -2.62
CA ALA A 234 -3.10 -29.41 -2.48
C ALA A 234 -2.70 -30.34 -3.66
N ARG A 235 -3.62 -30.61 -4.60
CA ARG A 235 -3.35 -31.54 -5.70
C ARG A 235 -2.26 -30.99 -6.62
N GLU A 236 -1.23 -31.80 -6.80
CA GLU A 236 -0.10 -31.53 -7.70
C GLU A 236 0.06 -32.66 -8.73
N VAL A 237 0.82 -32.38 -9.79
CA VAL A 237 1.10 -33.40 -10.80
C VAL A 237 2.13 -34.37 -10.21
N GLU A 238 1.72 -35.62 -10.01
CA GLU A 238 2.63 -36.68 -9.58
C GLU A 238 3.78 -36.83 -10.59
N ARG A 239 5.01 -36.90 -10.08
CA ARG A 239 6.19 -37.15 -10.91
C ARG A 239 6.12 -38.51 -11.60
N LYS A 240 6.79 -38.65 -12.74
CA LYS A 240 7.02 -39.96 -13.36
C LYS A 240 7.89 -40.83 -12.43
N LYS A 241 7.46 -42.07 -12.19
CA LYS A 241 8.23 -43.07 -11.44
C LYS A 241 9.06 -43.92 -12.41
N VAL A 242 10.24 -44.37 -11.97
CA VAL A 242 11.11 -45.25 -12.76
C VAL A 242 10.36 -46.55 -13.07
N GLY A 243 10.52 -47.09 -14.28
CA GLY A 243 9.81 -48.30 -14.74
C GLY A 243 8.36 -48.11 -15.19
N LEU A 244 7.74 -46.94 -14.93
CA LEU A 244 6.39 -46.61 -15.39
C LEU A 244 6.41 -45.66 -16.61
N ARG A 245 5.41 -45.77 -17.49
CA ARG A 245 5.21 -44.86 -18.63
C ARG A 245 4.76 -43.45 -18.20
N LYS A 246 4.02 -43.35 -17.08
CA LYS A 246 3.58 -42.09 -16.43
C LYS A 246 3.66 -42.23 -14.91
N ALA A 247 3.03 -41.35 -14.13
CA ALA A 247 3.01 -41.44 -12.66
C ALA A 247 2.53 -42.81 -12.12
N ARG A 248 1.51 -43.40 -12.75
CA ARG A 248 0.93 -44.70 -12.37
C ARG A 248 0.77 -45.71 -13.52
N ARG A 249 0.87 -45.27 -14.79
CA ARG A 249 0.67 -46.14 -15.96
C ARG A 249 1.86 -47.07 -16.12
N ALA A 250 1.69 -48.35 -15.81
CA ALA A 250 2.68 -49.39 -16.04
C ALA A 250 2.73 -49.82 -17.51
N VAL A 251 3.82 -50.50 -17.88
CA VAL A 251 3.86 -51.33 -19.09
C VAL A 251 2.98 -52.57 -18.89
N GLN A 252 2.52 -53.17 -19.98
CA GLN A 252 1.77 -54.43 -19.90
C GLN A 252 2.69 -55.52 -19.33
N PHE A 253 2.23 -56.21 -18.28
CA PHE A 253 2.94 -57.32 -17.67
C PHE A 253 2.65 -58.63 -18.42
N SER A 254 3.68 -59.43 -18.70
CA SER A 254 3.54 -60.76 -19.30
C SER A 254 3.76 -61.82 -18.21
N LYS A 255 2.71 -62.61 -17.92
CA LYS A 255 2.67 -63.63 -16.85
C LYS A 255 3.04 -65.04 -17.37
N ARG A 256 3.86 -65.14 -18.41
CA ARG A 256 4.27 -66.45 -18.96
C ARG A 256 5.15 -67.20 -17.98
#